data_AF-U2PG32-F1
#
_entry.id   AF-U2PG32-F1
#
_cell.length_a   1.000
_cell.length_b   1.000
_cell.length_c   1.000
_cell.angle_alpha   90.00
_cell.angle_beta   90.00
_cell.angle_gamma   90.00
#
_symmetry.space_group_name_H-M   'P 1'
#
loop_
_entity.id
_entity.type
_entity.pdbx_description
1 polymer ?
#
loop_
_entity_poly.entity_id
_entity_poly.type
_entity_poly.pdbx_seq_one_letter_code
_entity_poly.pdbx_strand_id
1 'polypeptide(L)' 'MTKKTLPADFLWGGAVAAHQVEGAYDVGGKGLSVADVMTAA' A
#
# COMPACT_ATOMS: atom_id res chain seq x y z
N MET A 1 -31.10 16.58 13.88
CA MET A 1 -29.78 16.09 13.46
C MET A 1 -29.70 14.62 13.82
N THR A 2 -29.68 13.71 12.85
CA THR A 2 -29.62 12.25 13.12
C THR A 2 -28.16 11.80 13.06
N LYS A 3 -27.67 11.17 14.14
CA LYS A 3 -26.28 10.72 14.25
C LYS A 3 -26.13 9.36 13.55
N LYS A 4 -25.41 9.31 12.42
CA LYS A 4 -25.03 8.04 11.78
C LYS A 4 -23.84 7.44 12.52
N THR A 5 -23.93 6.17 12.85
CA THR A 5 -22.85 5.36 13.44
C THR A 5 -22.57 4.17 12.52
N LEU A 6 -21.31 3.75 12.47
CA LEU A 6 -20.91 2.57 11.71
C LEU A 6 -21.25 1.29 12.50
N PRO A 7 -21.39 0.13 11.84
CA PRO A 7 -21.60 -1.16 12.51
C PRO A 7 -20.55 -1.43 13.59
N ALA A 8 -20.92 -2.20 14.61
CA ALA A 8 -20.01 -2.52 15.73
C ALA A 8 -18.80 -3.36 15.30
N ASP A 9 -18.94 -4.11 14.23
CA ASP A 9 -17.95 -5.00 13.62
C ASP A 9 -17.24 -4.36 12.41
N PHE A 10 -17.34 -3.04 12.25
CA PHE A 10 -16.64 -2.34 11.18
C PHE A 10 -15.12 -2.50 11.31
N LEU A 11 -14.48 -2.98 10.24
CA LEU A 11 -13.04 -3.21 10.21
C LEU A 11 -12.29 -1.91 9.91
N TRP A 12 -11.72 -1.33 10.95
CA TRP A 12 -10.81 -0.18 10.82
C TRP A 12 -9.38 -0.67 10.62
N GLY A 13 -8.70 -0.13 9.60
CA GLY A 13 -7.32 -0.45 9.33
C GLY A 13 -6.67 0.54 8.39
N GLY A 14 -5.37 0.38 8.20
CA GLY A 14 -4.59 1.06 7.17
C GLY A 14 -4.14 0.06 6.09
N ALA A 15 -3.73 0.58 4.94
CA ALA A 15 -3.19 -0.22 3.84
C ALA A 15 -1.91 0.41 3.32
N VAL A 16 -0.99 -0.45 2.89
CA VAL A 16 0.27 -0.09 2.22
C VAL A 16 0.47 -1.03 1.03
N ALA A 17 1.22 -0.58 0.02
CA ALA A 17 1.65 -1.42 -1.09
C ALA A 17 3.16 -1.70 -1.00
N ALA A 18 3.58 -2.89 -1.45
CA ALA A 18 4.95 -3.39 -1.37
C ALA A 18 6.01 -2.37 -1.79
N HIS A 19 5.89 -1.79 -2.98
CA HIS A 19 6.86 -0.83 -3.53
C HIS A 19 6.99 0.47 -2.71
N GLN A 20 6.03 0.80 -1.85
CA GLN A 20 6.07 2.01 -1.03
C GLN A 20 6.90 1.81 0.25
N VAL A 21 7.02 0.58 0.74
CA VAL A 21 7.55 0.33 2.10
C VAL A 21 8.52 -0.83 2.25
N GLU A 22 8.53 -1.81 1.34
CA GLU A 22 9.40 -3.00 1.50
C GLU A 22 10.88 -2.69 1.22
N GLY A 23 11.16 -1.82 0.25
CA GLY A 23 12.53 -1.55 -0.19
C GLY A 23 13.15 -2.77 -0.88
N ALA A 24 14.45 -3.00 -0.67
CA ALA A 24 15.18 -4.19 -1.14
C ALA A 24 14.87 -4.58 -2.60
N TYR A 25 14.77 -3.59 -3.49
CA TYR A 25 14.15 -3.76 -4.80
C TYR A 25 14.94 -4.70 -5.74
N ASP A 26 16.23 -4.94 -5.44
CA ASP A 26 17.19 -5.76 -6.18
C ASP A 26 17.78 -6.94 -5.37
N VAL A 27 17.20 -7.25 -4.20
CA VAL A 27 17.67 -8.34 -3.31
C VAL A 27 16.80 -9.59 -3.47
N GLY A 28 17.36 -10.76 -3.14
CA GLY A 28 16.58 -11.99 -3.00
C GLY A 28 16.02 -12.56 -4.30
N GLY A 29 16.53 -12.13 -5.45
CA GLY A 29 16.06 -12.56 -6.77
C GLY A 29 14.76 -11.88 -7.21
N LYS A 30 14.35 -10.78 -6.56
CA LYS A 30 13.20 -9.97 -6.99
C LYS A 30 13.47 -9.40 -8.39
N GLY A 31 12.51 -9.59 -9.30
CA GLY A 31 12.52 -8.95 -10.62
C GLY A 31 12.17 -7.46 -10.56
N LEU A 32 12.59 -6.70 -11.58
CA LEU A 32 12.21 -5.30 -11.72
C LEU A 32 10.70 -5.17 -11.98
N SER A 33 10.07 -4.27 -11.25
CA SER A 33 8.69 -3.82 -11.47
C SER A 33 8.68 -2.49 -12.22
N VAL A 34 7.52 -2.09 -12.73
CA VAL A 34 7.35 -0.77 -13.36
C VAL A 34 7.75 0.34 -12.39
N ALA A 35 7.39 0.24 -11.11
CA ALA A 35 7.71 1.25 -10.09
C ALA A 35 9.23 1.45 -9.88
N ASP A 36 10.06 0.44 -10.20
CA ASP A 36 11.52 0.53 -10.04
C ASP A 36 12.20 1.31 -11.18
N VAL A 37 11.52 1.47 -12.32
CA VAL A 37 12.09 2.06 -13.55
C VAL A 37 11.35 3.31 -14.04
N MET A 38 10.28 3.70 -13.36
CA MET A 38 9.54 4.93 -13.67
C MET A 38 10.41 6.16 -13.38
N THR A 39 10.62 6.99 -14.39
CA THR A 39 11.23 8.32 -14.24
C THR A 39 10.14 9.39 -14.13
N ALA A 40 10.44 10.52 -13.48
CA ALA A 40 9.55 11.68 -13.48
C ALA A 40 9.37 12.23 -14.90
N ALA A 41 8.18 12.76 -15.18
CA ALA A 41 7.90 13.57 -16.36
C ALA A 41 8.15 15.06 -16.06
#